data_AF-A0A1S2LF20-F1
#
_entry.id   AF-A0A1S2LF20-F1
#
_cell.length_a   1.000
_cell.length_b   1.000
_cell.length_c   1.000
_cell.angle_alpha   90.00
_cell.angle_beta   90.00
_cell.angle_gamma   90.00
#
_symmetry.space_group_name_H-M   'P 1'
#
loop_
_entity.id
_entity.type
_entity.pdbx_description
1 polymer ?
#
loop_
_entity_poly.entity_id
_entity_poly.type
_entity_poly.pdbx_seq_one_letter_code
_entity_poly.pdbx_strand_id
1 'polypeptide(L)'
;MHFKFGDFGILPPPLHIAIIVIIIIFFLVRWSKQLETRRFTVFFYFLISTTIVPIFTRNTTEGIFELWLPLGFIVVFLYMFRSKRNHHSKVKASILGLCVAIYQLILQYVG
;
A
#
# COMPACT_ATOMS: atom_id res chain seq x y z
N MET A 1 13.57 -21.20 -4.85
CA MET A 1 14.97 -21.38 -5.27
C MET A 1 15.81 -20.40 -4.49
N HIS A 2 16.84 -20.85 -3.78
CA HIS A 2 17.72 -19.99 -2.99
C HIS A 2 18.92 -19.60 -3.87
N PHE A 3 19.06 -18.31 -4.21
CA PHE A 3 20.22 -17.85 -4.98
C PHE A 3 21.34 -17.50 -3.99
N LYS A 4 22.35 -18.38 -3.90
CA LYS A 4 23.54 -18.12 -3.08
C LYS A 4 24.60 -17.40 -3.92
N PHE A 5 25.03 -16.23 -3.47
CA PHE A 5 26.19 -15.51 -3.97
C PHE A 5 27.22 -15.41 -2.84
N GLY A 6 28.14 -16.39 -2.76
CA GLY A 6 29.05 -16.51 -1.61
C GLY A 6 28.29 -16.72 -0.30
N ASP A 7 28.58 -15.90 0.72
CA ASP A 7 27.92 -15.94 2.04
C ASP A 7 26.54 -15.24 2.06
N PHE A 8 26.14 -14.57 0.97
CA PHE A 8 24.86 -13.89 0.89
C PHE A 8 23.84 -14.72 0.09
N GLY A 9 22.75 -15.10 0.76
CA GLY A 9 21.60 -15.73 0.13
C GLY A 9 20.51 -14.71 -0.16
N ILE A 10 20.13 -14.54 -1.43
CA ILE A 10 18.95 -13.77 -1.80
C ILE A 10 17.81 -14.78 -1.99
N LEU A 11 16.82 -14.72 -1.10
CA LEU A 11 15.56 -15.44 -1.28
C LEU A 11 14.60 -14.52 -2.04
N PRO A 12 14.33 -14.78 -3.33
CA PRO A 12 13.40 -13.97 -4.09
C PRO A 12 12.01 -14.11 -3.46
N PRO A 13 11.19 -13.05 -3.47
CA PRO A 13 9.81 -13.17 -3.05
C PRO A 13 9.10 -14.24 -3.89
N PRO A 14 8.07 -14.89 -3.34
CA PRO A 14 7.22 -15.80 -4.11
C PRO A 14 6.81 -15.18 -5.45
N LEU A 15 6.83 -15.98 -6.53
CA LEU A 15 6.61 -15.49 -7.90
C LEU A 15 5.31 -14.70 -8.04
N HIS A 16 4.25 -15.12 -7.34
CA HIS A 16 2.96 -14.43 -7.35
C HIS A 16 3.06 -13.00 -6.78
N ILE A 17 3.83 -12.79 -5.71
CA ILE A 17 4.07 -11.45 -5.13
C ILE A 17 4.86 -10.59 -6.12
N ALA A 18 5.91 -11.15 -6.75
CA ALA A 18 6.70 -10.44 -7.74
C ALA A 18 5.85 -9.96 -8.93
N ILE A 19 4.97 -10.82 -9.46
CA ILE A 19 4.04 -10.47 -10.55
C ILE A 19 3.10 -9.34 -10.13
N ILE A 20 2.51 -9.42 -8.94
CA ILE A 20 1.61 -8.38 -8.42
C ILE A 20 2.33 -7.03 -8.29
N VAL A 21 3.56 -7.03 -7.77
CA VAL A 21 4.37 -5.80 -7.65
C VAL A 21 4.65 -5.18 -9.03
N ILE A 22 5.01 -6.00 -10.03
CA ILE A 22 5.23 -5.52 -11.40
C ILE A 22 3.95 -4.87 -11.96
N ILE A 23 2.79 -5.50 -11.75
CA ILE A 23 1.50 -4.98 -12.19
C ILE A 23 1.19 -3.64 -11.52
N ILE A 24 1.40 -3.52 -10.20
CA ILE A 24 1.22 -2.27 -9.44
C ILE A 24 2.12 -1.17 -10.01
N ILE A 25 3.41 -1.45 -10.19
CA ILE A 25 4.37 -0.47 -10.74
C ILE A 25 3.94 -0.02 -12.15
N PHE A 26 3.53 -0.96 -13.01
CA PHE A 26 3.04 -0.65 -14.35
C PHE A 26 1.85 0.32 -14.32
N PHE A 27 0.85 0.07 -13.46
CA PHE A 27 -0.30 0.97 -13.31
C PHE A 27 0.11 2.35 -12.79
N LEU A 28 0.99 2.41 -11.78
CA LEU A 28 1.46 3.68 -11.21
C LEU A 28 2.22 4.51 -12.24
N VAL A 29 3.11 3.90 -13.02
CA VAL A 29 3.84 4.58 -14.11
C VAL A 29 2.85 5.08 -15.17
N ARG A 30 1.88 4.27 -15.57
CA ARG A 30 0.86 4.65 -16.56
C ARG A 30 0.02 5.83 -16.08
N TRP A 31 -0.44 5.82 -14.82
CA TRP A 31 -1.25 6.90 -14.25
C TRP A 31 -0.45 8.18 -13.97
N SER A 32 0.82 8.03 -13.61
CA SER A 32 1.76 9.15 -13.44
C SER A 32 1.92 9.95 -14.72
N LYS A 33 1.99 9.30 -15.89
CA LYS A 33 2.06 9.96 -17.20
C LYS A 33 0.82 10.77 -17.57
N GLN A 34 -0.34 10.49 -16.96
CA GLN A 34 -1.59 11.24 -17.20
C GLN A 34 -1.62 12.59 -16.50
N LEU A 35 -0.69 12.86 -15.58
CA LEU A 35 -0.54 14.17 -14.96
C LEU A 35 0.40 15.03 -15.80
N GLU A 36 -0.11 16.20 -16.20
CA GLU A 36 0.66 17.21 -16.93
C GLU A 36 1.76 17.84 -16.04
N THR A 37 1.48 18.00 -14.74
CA THR A 37 2.42 18.50 -13.73
C THR A 37 2.44 17.59 -12.49
N ARG A 38 3.59 17.52 -11.80
CA ARG A 38 3.78 16.74 -10.55
C ARG A 38 3.47 15.24 -10.67
N ARG A 39 3.99 14.60 -11.72
CA ARG A 39 3.86 13.15 -12.02
C ARG A 39 4.13 12.23 -10.82
N PHE A 40 5.14 12.55 -10.01
CA PHE A 40 5.50 11.77 -8.82
C PHE A 40 4.44 11.75 -7.72
N THR A 41 3.48 12.69 -7.72
CA THR A 41 2.43 12.73 -6.69
C THR A 41 1.55 11.48 -6.70
N VAL A 42 1.35 10.82 -7.84
CA VAL A 42 0.60 9.55 -7.90
C VAL A 42 1.22 8.49 -6.98
N PHE A 43 2.55 8.40 -6.96
CA PHE A 43 3.26 7.44 -6.12
C PHE A 43 3.11 7.74 -4.64
N PHE A 44 3.15 9.02 -4.23
CA PHE A 44 2.91 9.41 -2.85
C PHE A 44 1.49 9.09 -2.38
N TYR A 45 0.48 9.33 -3.24
CA TYR A 45 -0.91 9.01 -2.89
C TYR A 45 -1.09 7.51 -2.71
N PHE A 46 -0.47 6.70 -3.57
CA PHE A 46 -0.42 5.25 -3.41
C PHE A 46 0.27 4.85 -2.10
N LEU A 47 1.51 5.30 -1.88
CA LEU A 47 2.35 4.91 -0.75
C LEU A 47 1.72 5.29 0.60
N ILE A 48 1.19 6.50 0.71
CA ILE A 48 0.48 6.92 1.93
C ILE A 48 -0.75 6.02 2.12
N SER A 49 -1.50 5.73 1.05
CA SER A 49 -2.70 4.89 1.13
C SER A 49 -2.44 3.42 1.51
N THR A 50 -1.21 2.90 1.33
CA THR A 50 -0.86 1.54 1.80
C THR A 50 -0.64 1.45 3.30
N THR A 51 -0.63 2.57 4.02
CA THR A 51 -0.25 2.60 5.44
C THR A 51 -1.41 2.14 6.33
N ILE A 52 -1.17 1.06 7.09
CA ILE A 52 -2.02 0.58 8.18
C ILE A 52 -1.39 0.96 9.52
N VAL A 53 -2.21 1.25 10.52
CA VAL A 53 -1.76 1.69 11.85
C VAL A 53 -2.67 1.07 12.93
N PRO A 54 -2.14 0.63 14.08
CA PRO A 54 -2.96 0.17 15.19
C PRO A 54 -3.64 1.38 15.86
N ILE A 55 -4.96 1.36 15.92
CA ILE A 55 -5.77 2.41 16.56
C ILE A 55 -6.20 2.05 17.97
N PHE A 56 -6.06 0.77 18.34
CA PHE A 56 -6.41 0.27 19.67
C PHE A 56 -5.49 -0.89 20.00
N THR A 57 -4.92 -0.87 21.19
CA THR A 57 -4.09 -1.95 21.71
C THR A 57 -4.61 -2.31 23.09
N ARG A 58 -4.83 -3.59 23.35
CA ARG A 58 -5.27 -4.09 24.65
C ARG A 58 -4.49 -5.34 25.02
N ASN A 59 -3.95 -5.35 26.24
CA ASN A 59 -3.37 -6.54 26.81
C ASN A 59 -4.48 -7.47 27.31
N THR A 60 -4.45 -8.73 26.91
CA THR A 60 -5.40 -9.77 27.29
C THR A 60 -4.65 -10.94 27.90
N THR A 61 -5.36 -11.85 28.56
CA THR A 61 -4.77 -13.07 29.13
C THR A 61 -4.16 -14.00 28.07
N GLU A 62 -4.63 -13.90 26.82
CA GLU A 62 -4.17 -14.69 25.66
C GLU A 62 -3.04 -13.98 24.87
N GLY A 63 -2.72 -12.72 25.20
CA GLY A 63 -1.72 -11.92 24.49
C GLY A 63 -2.16 -10.48 24.20
N ILE A 64 -1.42 -9.79 23.34
CA ILE A 64 -1.70 -8.41 22.96
C ILE A 64 -2.64 -8.40 21.75
N PHE A 65 -3.84 -7.83 21.91
CA PHE A 65 -4.76 -7.59 20.81
C PHE A 65 -4.54 -6.17 20.26
N GLU A 66 -4.38 -6.05 18.95
CA GLU A 66 -4.29 -4.77 18.25
C GLU A 66 -5.32 -4.66 17.13
N LEU A 67 -6.10 -3.58 17.13
CA LEU A 67 -6.99 -3.23 16.04
C LEU A 67 -6.27 -2.29 15.06
N TRP A 68 -5.82 -2.85 13.95
CA TRP A 68 -5.23 -2.15 12.81
C TRP A 68 -6.29 -1.62 11.84
N LEU A 69 -6.03 -0.42 11.31
CA LEU A 69 -6.92 0.27 10.38
C LEU A 69 -6.12 0.96 9.26
N PRO A 70 -6.63 1.07 8.02
CA PRO A 70 -5.89 1.66 6.89
C PRO A 70 -5.96 3.20 6.93
N LEU A 71 -5.40 3.77 8.00
CA LEU A 71 -5.45 5.21 8.29
C LEU A 71 -4.85 6.06 7.17
N GLY A 72 -3.80 5.57 6.50
CA GLY A 72 -3.19 6.27 5.38
C GLY A 72 -4.16 6.57 4.25
N PHE A 73 -5.00 5.59 3.87
CA PHE A 73 -6.04 5.82 2.87
C PHE A 73 -7.10 6.81 3.36
N ILE A 74 -7.53 6.71 4.62
CA ILE A 74 -8.55 7.62 5.18
C ILE A 74 -8.06 9.07 5.12
N VAL A 75 -6.82 9.32 5.51
CA VAL A 75 -6.22 10.67 5.45
C VAL A 75 -6.18 11.19 4.00
N VAL A 76 -5.73 10.36 3.05
CA VAL A 76 -5.70 10.73 1.63
C VAL A 76 -7.12 10.98 1.10
N PHE A 77 -8.08 10.14 1.45
CA PHE A 77 -9.47 10.26 1.05
C PHE A 77 -10.09 11.57 1.54
N LEU A 78 -9.91 11.91 2.83
CA LEU A 78 -10.39 13.17 3.40
C LEU A 78 -9.70 14.39 2.76
N TYR A 79 -8.39 14.31 2.53
CA TYR A 79 -7.63 15.35 1.83
C TYR A 79 -8.21 15.59 0.42
N MET A 80 -8.49 14.52 -0.31
CA MET A 80 -9.07 14.60 -1.65
C MET A 80 -10.50 15.12 -1.60
N PHE A 81 -11.34 14.64 -0.69
CA PHE A 81 -12.74 15.09 -0.58
C PHE A 81 -12.85 16.62 -0.38
N ARG A 82 -11.91 17.22 0.34
CA ARG A 82 -11.85 18.67 0.57
C ARG A 82 -11.28 19.46 -0.62
N SER A 83 -10.57 18.81 -1.54
CA SER A 83 -9.95 19.45 -2.69
C SER A 83 -10.90 19.52 -3.88
N LYS A 84 -11.23 20.73 -4.36
CA LYS A 84 -12.06 20.94 -5.56
C LYS A 84 -11.42 20.42 -6.86
N ARG A 85 -10.12 20.11 -6.86
CA ARG A 85 -9.35 19.73 -8.07
C ARG A 85 -8.76 18.33 -7.92
N ASN A 86 -9.63 17.33 -7.87
CA ASN A 86 -9.21 15.93 -7.81
C ASN A 86 -8.93 15.37 -9.21
N HIS A 87 -7.70 14.90 -9.40
CA HIS A 87 -7.32 14.21 -10.64
C HIS A 87 -7.63 12.73 -10.51
N HIS A 88 -8.28 12.16 -11.52
CA HIS A 88 -8.70 10.75 -11.52
C HIS A 88 -7.54 9.77 -11.27
N SER A 89 -6.33 10.08 -11.76
CA SER A 89 -5.11 9.29 -11.52
C SER A 89 -4.73 9.18 -10.05
N LYS A 90 -4.96 10.23 -9.25
CA LYS A 90 -4.68 10.22 -7.80
C LYS A 90 -5.66 9.31 -7.06
N VAL A 91 -6.94 9.33 -7.45
CA VAL A 91 -8.00 8.47 -6.90
C VAL A 91 -7.67 7.00 -7.20
N LYS A 92 -7.30 6.68 -8.43
CA LYS A 92 -6.92 5.31 -8.82
C LYS A 92 -5.75 4.79 -8.01
N ALA A 93 -4.73 5.62 -7.83
CA ALA A 93 -3.56 5.27 -7.02
C ALA A 93 -3.89 5.07 -5.53
N SER A 94 -4.75 5.92 -4.95
CA SER A 94 -5.17 5.74 -3.56
C SER A 94 -6.02 4.50 -3.37
N ILE A 95 -6.93 4.18 -4.31
CA ILE A 95 -7.72 2.94 -4.27
C ILE A 95 -6.80 1.72 -4.39
N LEU A 96 -5.82 1.74 -5.31
CA LEU A 96 -4.84 0.66 -5.42
C LEU A 96 -4.05 0.48 -4.11
N GLY A 97 -3.70 1.60 -3.45
CA GLY A 97 -3.05 1.57 -2.13
C GLY A 97 -3.95 0.98 -1.04
N LEU A 98 -5.26 1.30 -1.06
CA LEU A 98 -6.24 0.69 -0.15
C LEU A 98 -6.33 -0.83 -0.34
N CYS A 99 -6.33 -1.33 -1.59
CA CYS A 99 -6.35 -2.77 -1.84
C CYS A 99 -5.14 -3.48 -1.19
N VAL A 100 -3.95 -2.85 -1.27
CA VAL A 100 -2.75 -3.36 -0.60
C VAL A 100 -2.89 -3.28 0.92
N ALA A 101 -3.43 -2.19 1.45
CA ALA A 101 -3.67 -2.05 2.89
C ALA A 101 -4.66 -3.09 3.42
N ILE A 102 -5.74 -3.39 2.68
CA ILE A 102 -6.70 -4.46 3.03
C ILE A 102 -5.99 -5.82 3.01
N TYR A 103 -5.17 -6.09 2.01
CA TYR A 103 -4.37 -7.32 1.97
C TYR A 103 -3.46 -7.45 3.21
N GLN A 104 -2.79 -6.36 3.62
CA GLN A 104 -1.98 -6.33 4.84
C GLN A 104 -2.83 -6.57 6.10
N LEU A 105 -4.04 -5.99 6.19
CA LEU A 105 -4.95 -6.25 7.30
C LEU A 105 -5.37 -7.72 7.36
N ILE A 106 -5.71 -8.32 6.24
CA ILE A 106 -6.06 -9.75 6.19
C ILE A 106 -4.89 -10.58 6.72
N LEU A 107 -3.66 -10.32 6.27
CA LEU A 107 -2.47 -11.00 6.79
C LEU A 107 -2.24 -10.78 8.29
N GLN A 108 -2.54 -9.58 8.81
CA GLN A 108 -2.38 -9.26 10.23
C GLN A 108 -3.33 -10.03 11.16
N TYR A 109 -4.54 -10.38 10.70
CA TYR A 109 -5.56 -11.05 11.53
C TYR A 109 -5.75 -12.54 11.23
N VAL A 110 -5.37 -12.99 10.03
CA VAL A 110 -5.52 -14.39 9.60
C VAL A 110 -4.19 -15.16 9.70
N GLY A 111 -3.07 -14.43 9.75
CA GLY A 111 -1.71 -14.97 9.84
C GLY A 111 -1.26 -15.32 11.23
#